data_AF-A0A512NGC7-F1
#
_entry.id   AF-A0A512NGC7-F1
#
_cell.length_a   1.000
_cell.length_b   1.000
_cell.length_c   1.000
_cell.angle_alpha   90.00
_cell.angle_beta   90.00
_cell.angle_gamma   90.00
#
_symmetry.space_group_name_H-M   'P 1'
#
loop_
_entity.id
_entity.type
_entity.pdbx_description
1 polymer ?
#
loop_
_entity_poly.entity_id
_entity_poly.type
_entity_poly.pdbx_seq_one_letter_code
_entity_poly.pdbx_strand_id
1 'polypeptide(L)' 'MSILGDLQAVAAKLSLQDNRQTCAFCGKGKLVLIAERPDPNFGALGVVEQTFRCDSAECGKLTID' A
#
# COMPACT_ATOMS: atom_id res chain seq x y z
N MET A 1 -6.02 -8.79 33.84
CA MET A 1 -5.65 -8.69 32.40
C MET A 1 -5.93 -7.26 31.98
N SER A 2 -4.91 -6.54 31.51
CA SER A 2 -5.04 -5.13 31.14
C SER A 2 -5.35 -5.03 29.66
N ILE A 3 -6.55 -4.54 29.34
CA ILE A 3 -7.04 -4.24 27.99
C ILE A 3 -6.02 -3.51 27.09
N LEU A 4 -5.16 -2.65 27.66
CA LEU A 4 -4.11 -1.95 26.91
C LEU A 4 -3.00 -2.88 26.39
N GLY A 5 -2.63 -3.91 27.16
CA GLY A 5 -1.60 -4.86 26.76
C GLY A 5 -2.06 -5.76 25.61
N ASP A 6 -3.34 -6.14 25.63
CA ASP A 6 -3.97 -6.91 24.56
C ASP A 6 -4.10 -6.08 23.27
N LEU A 7 -4.47 -4.80 23.38
CA LEU A 7 -4.52 -3.88 22.24
C LEU A 7 -3.14 -3.66 21.61
N GLN A 8 -2.07 -3.51 22.41
CA GLN A 8 -0.70 -3.41 21.90
C GLN A 8 -0.24 -4.69 21.20
N ALA A 9 -0.55 -5.87 21.75
CA ALA A 9 -0.20 -7.14 21.12
C ALA A 9 -0.92 -7.34 19.78
N VAL A 10 -2.18 -6.90 19.66
CA VAL A 10 -2.94 -6.93 18.40
C VAL A 10 -2.38 -5.92 17.40
N ALA A 11 -2.08 -4.68 17.81
CA ALA A 11 -1.47 -3.68 16.94
C ALA A 11 -0.10 -4.13 16.40
N ALA A 12 0.73 -4.78 17.24
CA ALA A 12 2.01 -5.34 16.82
C ALA A 12 1.85 -6.49 15.80
N LYS A 13 0.84 -7.35 15.97
CA LYS A 13 0.52 -8.42 15.00
C LYS A 13 0.01 -7.88 13.67
N LEU A 14 -0.80 -6.81 13.69
CA LEU A 14 -1.29 -6.14 12.48
C LEU A 14 -0.16 -5.42 11.74
N SER A 15 0.77 -4.80 12.46
CA SER A 15 1.93 -4.12 11.88
C SER A 15 2.91 -5.07 11.17
N LEU A 16 2.88 -6.37 11.47
CA LEU A 16 3.71 -7.38 10.82
C LEU A 16 3.10 -7.89 9.51
N GLN A 17 1.80 -7.68 9.30
CA GLN A 17 1.15 -8.04 8.04
C GLN A 17 1.34 -6.92 7.04
N ASP A 18 2.34 -7.10 6.20
CA ASP A 18 2.53 -6.29 5.01
C ASP A 18 1.36 -6.51 4.03
N ASN A 19 0.31 -5.72 4.20
CA ASN A 19 -0.90 -5.75 3.36
C ASN A 19 -0.68 -5.11 1.99
N ARG A 20 0.56 -4.75 1.63
CA ARG A 20 0.85 -4.22 0.30
C ARG A 20 0.62 -5.31 -0.73
N GLN A 21 -0.04 -4.91 -1.82
CA GLN A 21 -0.24 -5.79 -2.96
C GLN A 21 1.10 -6.21 -3.55
N THR A 22 1.21 -7.48 -3.93
CA THR A 22 2.38 -7.99 -4.63
C THR A 22 2.36 -7.46 -6.07
N CYS A 23 3.53 -7.05 -6.57
CA CYS A 23 3.66 -6.55 -7.94
C CYS A 23 3.29 -7.63 -8.94
N ALA A 24 2.22 -7.42 -9.72
CA ALA A 24 1.75 -8.36 -10.73
C ALA A 24 2.75 -8.60 -11.88
N PHE A 25 3.71 -7.69 -12.07
CA PHE A 25 4.72 -7.81 -13.13
C PHE A 25 5.84 -8.79 -12.78
N CYS A 26 6.48 -8.63 -11.62
CA CYS A 26 7.60 -9.50 -11.23
C CYS A 26 7.22 -10.61 -10.24
N GLY A 27 6.05 -10.52 -9.60
CA GLY A 27 5.58 -11.48 -8.59
C GLY A 27 6.40 -11.52 -7.30
N LYS A 28 7.46 -10.71 -7.18
CA LYS A 28 8.43 -10.75 -6.07
C LYS A 28 8.32 -9.55 -5.14
N GLY A 29 8.26 -8.35 -5.71
CA GLY A 29 8.23 -7.10 -4.94
C GLY A 29 6.82 -6.72 -4.49
N LYS A 30 6.76 -5.75 -3.57
CA LYS A 30 5.53 -5.13 -3.08
C LYS A 30 5.33 -3.76 -3.72
N LEU A 31 4.08 -3.39 -3.92
CA LEU A 31 3.70 -2.07 -4.43
C LEU A 31 3.72 -1.04 -3.29
N VAL A 32 4.49 0.02 -3.48
CA VAL A 32 4.63 1.16 -2.55
C VAL A 32 4.01 2.38 -3.20
N LEU A 33 3.06 3.04 -2.52
CA LEU A 33 2.49 4.29 -2.98
C LEU A 33 3.58 5.37 -3.03
N ILE A 34 3.77 5.99 -4.19
CA ILE A 34 4.76 7.07 -4.38
C ILE A 34 4.13 8.41 -4.72
N ALA A 35 2.89 8.41 -5.21
CA ALA A 35 2.13 9.63 -5.47
C ALA A 35 0.64 9.33 -5.37
N GLU A 36 -0.12 10.31 -4.91
CA GLU A 36 -1.58 10.31 -4.91
C GLU A 36 -2.04 11.69 -5.39
N ARG A 37 -3.00 11.71 -6.32
CA ARG A 37 -3.59 12.94 -6.85
C ARG A 37 -5.07 12.74 -7.12
N PRO A 38 -5.89 13.81 -7.15
CA PRO A 38 -7.28 13.69 -7.59
C PRO A 38 -7.35 13.12 -9.02
N ASP A 39 -8.29 12.21 -9.27
CA ASP A 39 -8.50 11.65 -10.60
C ASP A 39 -8.85 12.77 -11.60
N PRO A 40 -8.27 12.80 -12.81
CA PRO A 40 -8.50 13.87 -13.77
C PRO A 40 -9.96 13.98 -14.24
N ASN A 41 -10.74 12.89 -14.18
CA ASN A 41 -12.13 12.84 -14.61
C ASN A 41 -13.10 12.91 -13.42
N PHE A 42 -12.78 12.23 -12.31
CA PHE A 42 -13.65 12.02 -11.16
C PHE A 42 -13.15 12.65 -9.86
N GLY A 43 -12.08 13.44 -9.91
CA GLY A 43 -11.51 14.10 -8.73
C GLY A 43 -12.50 15.02 -8.02
N ALA A 44 -13.43 15.64 -8.76
CA ALA A 44 -14.51 16.44 -8.18
C ALA A 44 -15.50 15.61 -7.33
N LEU A 45 -15.55 14.29 -7.54
CA LEU A 45 -16.34 13.34 -6.74
C LEU A 45 -15.53 12.74 -5.57
N GLY A 46 -14.29 13.19 -5.36
CA GLY A 46 -13.40 12.68 -4.32
C GLY A 46 -12.64 11.41 -4.69
N VAL A 47 -12.67 11.00 -5.96
CA VAL A 47 -11.87 9.87 -6.45
C VAL A 47 -10.41 10.31 -6.58
N VAL A 48 -9.49 9.47 -6.10
CA VAL A 48 -8.05 9.69 -6.20
C VAL A 48 -7.43 8.65 -7.12
N GLU A 49 -6.44 9.08 -7.89
CA GLU A 49 -5.54 8.23 -8.66
C GLU A 49 -4.25 8.05 -7.85
N GLN A 50 -3.86 6.80 -7.65
CA GLN A 50 -2.71 6.39 -6.86
C GLN A 50 -1.63 5.79 -7.76
N THR A 51 -0.42 6.33 -7.70
CA THR A 51 0.74 5.75 -8.38
C THR A 51 1.57 4.93 -7.41
N PHE A 52 1.70 3.64 -7.70
CA PHE A 52 2.52 2.70 -6.97
C PHE A 52 3.81 2.38 -7.71
N ARG A 53 4.87 2.08 -6.95
CA ARG A 53 6.14 1.57 -7.44
C ARG A 53 6.48 0.25 -6.78
N CYS A 54 6.93 -0.72 -7.57
CA CYS A 54 7.49 -1.98 -7.06
C CYS A 54 8.81 -1.71 -6.32
N ASP A 55 8.93 -2.18 -5.08
CA ASP A 55 10.12 -2.02 -4.23
C ASP A 55 11.28 -2.97 -4.58
N SER A 56 11.06 -3.97 -5.43
CA SER A 56 12.11 -4.85 -5.91
C SER A 56 13.11 -4.06 -6.77
N ALA A 57 14.39 -4.05 -6.35
CA ALA A 57 15.48 -3.33 -6.99
C ALA A 57 15.67 -3.69 -8.47
N GLU A 58 15.35 -4.92 -8.86
CA GLU A 58 15.45 -5.40 -10.24
C GLU A 58 14.22 -5.04 -11.09
N CYS A 59 13.10 -4.67 -10.47
CA CYS A 59 11.83 -4.45 -11.16
C CYS A 59 11.48 -2.96 -11.28
N GLY A 60 11.30 -2.26 -10.16
CA GLY A 60 10.97 -0.83 -10.13
C GLY A 60 9.72 -0.40 -10.90
N LYS A 61 8.87 -1.32 -11.35
CA LYS A 61 7.71 -1.04 -12.22
C LYS A 61 6.71 -0.10 -11.54
N LEU A 62 6.16 0.84 -12.32
CA LEU A 62 5.09 1.72 -11.90
C LEU A 62 3.72 1.16 -12.29
N THR A 63 2.75 1.31 -11.39
CA THR A 63 1.34 0.92 -11.55
C THR A 63 0.46 2.08 -11.11
N ILE A 64 -0.62 2.36 -11.83
CA ILE A 64 -1.58 3.41 -11.51
C ILE A 64 -2.91 2.73 -11.21
N ASP A 65 -3.54 3.09 -10.10
CA ASP A 65 -4.87 2.62 -9.66
C ASP A 65 -5.81 3.82 -9.45
#